data_AF-X1B0Q5-F1
#
_entry.id   AF-X1B0Q5-F1
#
_cell.length_a   1.000
_cell.length_b   1.000
_cell.length_c   1.000
_cell.angle_alpha   90.00
_cell.angle_beta   90.00
_cell.angle_gamma   90.00
#
_symmetry.space_group_name_H-M   'P 1'
#
loop_
_entity.id
_entity.type
_entity.pdbx_description
1 polymer ?
#
loop_
_entity_poly.entity_id
_entity_poly.type
_entity_poly.pdbx_seq_one_letter_code
_entity_poly.pdbx_strand_id
1 'polypeptide(L)' 'KFNGFNLGTGRGVSVNEIFSLLKKIIKFPHPANYGPPRAGDLRKNILNCRLISEVLGWQPQFDFSAGLEKTVCWFKENIH' A
#
# COMPACT_ATOMS: atom_id res chain seq x y z
N LYS A 1 2.12 6.99 30.18
CA LYS A 1 1.12 6.67 29.12
C LYS A 1 1.90 6.36 27.85
N PHE A 2 1.83 5.14 27.32
CA PHE A 2 2.37 4.87 25.99
C PHE A 2 1.43 5.51 24.99
N ASN A 3 1.81 6.67 24.45
CA ASN A 3 1.09 7.28 23.35
C ASN A 3 1.61 6.60 22.07
N GLY A 4 0.87 5.61 21.58
CA GLY A 4 1.16 5.00 20.29
C GLY A 4 0.82 5.96 19.16
N PHE A 5 1.65 6.00 18.13
CA PHE A 5 1.38 6.74 16.90
C PHE A 5 1.07 5.79 15.76
N ASN A 6 0.04 6.10 14.98
CA ASN A 6 -0.20 5.45 13.71
C ASN A 6 0.76 6.01 12.66
N LEU A 7 1.59 5.15 12.07
CA LEU A 7 2.48 5.49 10.98
C LEU A 7 1.91 4.94 9.66
N GLY A 8 1.54 5.83 8.75
CA GLY A 8 0.94 5.45 7.47
C GLY A 8 0.46 6.66 6.69
N THR A 9 -0.19 6.45 5.55
CA THR A 9 -0.60 7.56 4.67
C THR A 9 -1.99 8.12 4.97
N GLY A 10 -2.80 7.43 5.79
CA GLY A 10 -4.22 7.71 5.95
C GLY A 10 -5.08 7.47 4.71
N ARG A 11 -4.47 7.09 3.58
CA ARG A 11 -5.15 6.77 2.33
C ARG A 11 -5.35 5.27 2.22
N GLY A 12 -6.60 4.84 2.13
CA GLY A 12 -6.93 3.45 1.79
C GLY A 12 -6.65 3.17 0.32
N VAL A 13 -6.09 2.00 0.04
CA VAL A 13 -5.84 1.48 -1.32
C VAL A 13 -6.45 0.10 -1.40
N SER A 14 -7.27 -0.15 -2.42
CA SER A 14 -7.93 -1.46 -2.59
C SER A 14 -7.02 -2.47 -3.26
N VAL A 15 -7.25 -3.78 -3.05
CA VAL A 15 -6.53 -4.84 -3.76
C VAL A 15 -6.65 -4.69 -5.28
N ASN A 16 -7.82 -4.27 -5.78
CA ASN A 16 -8.03 -4.04 -7.21
C ASN A 16 -7.22 -2.85 -7.75
N GLU A 17 -7.04 -1.79 -6.96
CA GLU A 17 -6.19 -0.65 -7.30
C GLU A 17 -4.71 -1.09 -7.35
N ILE A 18 -4.25 -1.85 -6.34
CA ILE A 18 -2.88 -2.42 -6.32
C ILE A 18 -2.64 -3.28 -7.56
N PHE A 19 -3.56 -4.21 -7.85
CA PHE A 19 -3.48 -5.07 -9.04
C PHE A 19 -3.40 -4.25 -10.33
N SER A 20 -4.26 -3.24 -10.47
CA SER A 20 -4.31 -2.40 -11.67
C SER A 20 -3.01 -1.60 -11.88
N LEU A 21 -2.45 -1.05 -10.79
CA LEU A 21 -1.17 -0.35 -10.81
C LEU A 21 -0.03 -1.30 -11.19
N LEU A 22 0.08 -2.45 -10.50
CA LEU A 22 1.09 -3.46 -10.81
C LEU A 22 1.00 -3.94 -12.26
N LYS A 23 -0.20 -4.27 -12.72
CA LYS A 23 -0.47 -4.70 -14.09
C LYS A 23 0.09 -3.70 -15.11
N LYS A 24 -0.11 -2.40 -14.88
CA LYS A 24 0.44 -1.32 -15.71
C LYS A 24 1.97 -1.26 -15.64
N ILE A 25 2.54 -1.28 -14.43
CA ILE A 25 3.99 -1.12 -14.20
C ILE A 25 4.79 -2.29 -14.81
N ILE A 26 4.32 -3.53 -14.63
CA ILE A 26 5.03 -4.73 -15.10
C ILE A 26 4.53 -5.25 -16.45
N LYS A 27 3.57 -4.54 -17.08
CA LYS A 27 2.93 -4.93 -18.34
C LYS A 27 2.35 -6.36 -18.31
N PHE A 28 1.73 -6.74 -17.19
CA PHE A 28 1.14 -8.07 -17.04
C PHE A 28 -0.08 -8.22 -17.98
N PRO A 29 -0.15 -9.25 -18.83
CA PRO A 29 -1.19 -9.29 -19.87
C PRO A 29 -2.55 -9.77 -19.32
N HIS A 30 -2.56 -10.64 -18.32
CA HIS A 30 -3.78 -11.33 -17.90
C HIS A 30 -4.70 -10.48 -17.01
N PRO A 31 -6.03 -10.70 -17.06
CA PRO A 31 -6.97 -10.06 -16.14
C PRO A 31 -6.80 -10.57 -14.70
N ALA A 32 -7.43 -9.87 -13.75
CA ALA A 32 -7.53 -10.37 -12.38
C ALA A 32 -8.33 -11.68 -12.36
N ASN A 33 -7.86 -12.65 -11.58
CA ASN A 33 -8.60 -13.86 -11.26
C ASN A 33 -9.18 -13.74 -9.85
N TYR A 34 -10.50 -13.70 -9.73
CA TYR A 34 -11.17 -13.49 -8.44
C TYR A 34 -11.48 -14.82 -7.77
N GLY A 35 -10.92 -15.01 -6.57
CA GLY A 35 -11.22 -16.14 -5.70
C GLY A 35 -12.26 -15.79 -4.63
N PRO A 36 -12.70 -16.78 -3.82
CA PRO A 36 -13.53 -16.52 -2.67
C PRO A 36 -12.82 -15.62 -1.64
N PRO A 37 -13.55 -14.87 -0.80
CA PRO A 37 -12.96 -14.14 0.31
C PRO A 37 -12.15 -15.07 1.21
N ARG A 38 -10.98 -14.60 1.66
CA ARG A 38 -10.18 -15.35 2.63
C ARG A 38 -10.79 -15.20 4.02
N ALA A 39 -11.04 -16.33 4.69
CA ALA A 39 -11.57 -16.30 6.05
C ALA A 39 -10.61 -15.56 6.99
N GLY A 40 -11.14 -14.61 7.76
CA GLY A 40 -10.39 -13.76 8.68
C GLY A 40 -9.94 -12.41 8.11
N ASP A 41 -10.09 -12.15 6.80
CA ASP A 41 -9.74 -10.85 6.23
C ASP A 41 -10.73 -9.76 6.69
N LEU A 42 -10.18 -8.62 7.13
CA LEU A 42 -10.95 -7.41 7.35
C LEU A 42 -11.29 -6.74 6.02
N ARG A 43 -12.50 -6.20 5.89
CA ARG A 43 -12.92 -5.50 4.68
C ARG A 43 -12.07 -4.26 4.37
N LYS A 44 -11.72 -3.48 5.41
CA LYS A 44 -10.91 -2.26 5.33
C LYS A 44 -10.19 -2.05 6.65
N ASN A 45 -8.92 -1.63 6.59
CA ASN A 45 -8.16 -1.15 7.73
C ASN A 45 -7.33 0.06 7.26
N ILE A 46 -7.66 1.25 7.75
CA ILE A 46 -7.06 2.52 7.31
C ILE A 46 -6.71 3.32 8.55
N LEU A 47 -5.45 3.72 8.65
CA LEU A 47 -4.93 4.38 9.83
C LEU A 47 -5.33 5.86 9.87
N ASN A 48 -5.72 6.36 11.04
CA ASN A 48 -5.77 7.81 11.27
C ASN A 48 -4.37 8.28 11.71
N CYS A 49 -3.67 8.99 10.83
CA CYS A 49 -2.31 9.48 11.05
C CYS A 49 -2.26 10.95 11.50
N ARG A 50 -3.39 11.54 11.89
CA ARG A 50 -3.46 12.94 12.31
C ARG A 50 -2.55 13.24 13.51
N LEU A 51 -2.54 12.34 14.50
CA LEU A 51 -1.78 12.54 15.74
C LEU A 51 -0.27 12.65 15.49
N ILE A 52 0.31 11.78 14.66
CA ILE A 52 1.75 11.80 14.39
C ILE A 52 2.15 13.03 13.56
N SER A 53 1.28 13.45 12.65
CA SER A 53 1.42 14.67 11.85
C SER A 53 1.44 15.91 12.75
N GLU A 54 0.49 16.03 13.68
CA GLU A 54 0.37 17.21 14.57
C GLU A 54 1.49 17.26 15.62
N VAL A 55 1.87 16.11 16.19
CA VAL A 55 2.82 16.06 17.31
C VAL A 55 4.27 16.06 16.84
N LEU A 56 4.58 15.37 15.74
CA LEU A 56 5.96 15.18 15.28
C LEU A 56 6.25 15.86 13.93
N GLY A 57 5.25 16.46 13.28
CA GLY A 57 5.39 16.99 11.92
C GLY A 57 5.62 15.88 10.87
N TRP A 58 5.45 14.61 11.23
CA TRP A 58 5.74 13.50 10.33
C TRP A 58 4.72 13.45 9.18
N GLN A 59 5.21 13.22 7.97
CA GLN A 59 4.40 13.00 6.77
C GLN A 59 5.02 11.87 5.93
N PRO A 60 4.20 11.10 5.20
CA PRO A 60 4.71 10.14 4.23
C PRO A 60 5.49 10.88 3.12
N GLN A 61 6.67 10.37 2.78
CA GLN A 61 7.54 10.95 1.75
C GLN A 61 7.22 10.46 0.34
N PHE A 62 6.48 9.35 0.22
CA PHE A 62 6.09 8.73 -1.03
C PHE A 62 4.59 8.54 -1.05
N ASP A 63 3.97 8.81 -2.20
CA ASP A 63 2.64 8.26 -2.47
C ASP A 63 2.73 6.76 -2.76
N PHE A 64 1.57 6.11 -2.84
CA PHE A 64 1.51 4.67 -3.04
C PHE A 64 2.11 4.22 -4.37
N SER A 65 1.93 4.99 -5.46
CA SER A 65 2.41 4.61 -6.79
C SER A 65 3.93 4.69 -6.87
N ALA A 66 4.52 5.77 -6.35
CA ALA A 66 5.97 5.96 -6.31
C ALA A 66 6.67 4.88 -5.47
N GLY A 67 6.08 4.50 -4.33
CA GLY A 67 6.58 3.40 -3.51
C GLY A 67 6.49 2.04 -4.22
N LEU A 68 5.37 1.79 -4.92
CA LEU A 68 5.15 0.55 -5.66
C LEU A 68 6.11 0.40 -6.84
N GLU A 69 6.38 1.47 -7.59
CA GLU A 69 7.37 1.47 -8.68
C GLU A 69 8.77 1.15 -8.17
N LYS A 70 9.22 1.79 -7.07
CA LYS A 70 10.49 1.47 -6.43
C LYS A 70 10.58 0.01 -6.00
N THR A 71 9.49 -0.51 -5.44
CA THR A 71 9.40 -1.92 -5.05
C THR A 71 9.58 -2.82 -6.27
N VAL A 72 8.86 -2.58 -7.36
CA VAL A 72 9.00 -3.35 -8.60
C VAL A 72 10.43 -3.29 -9.17
N CYS A 73 11.05 -2.11 -9.19
CA CYS A 73 12.43 -1.96 -9.66
C CYS A 73 13.39 -2.82 -8.83
N TRP A 74 13.26 -2.78 -7.49
CA TRP A 74 14.07 -3.61 -6.62
C TRP A 74 13.91 -5.11 -6.94
N PHE A 75 12.68 -5.60 -7.13
CA PHE A 75 12.45 -7.01 -7.49
C PHE A 75 13.10 -7.40 -8.82
N LYS A 76 13.05 -6.52 -9.83
CA LYS A 76 13.70 -6.76 -11.14
C LYS A 76 15.21 -6.85 -11.04
N GLU A 77 15.81 -6.11 -10.11
CA GLU A 77 17.26 -6.04 -9.95
C GLU A 77 17.82 -7.13 -9.01
N ASN A 78 17.00 -7.67 -8.10
CA ASN A 78 17.48 -8.49 -6.99
C ASN A 78 16.92 -9.93 -6.95
N ILE A 79 15.91 -10.26 -7.77
CA ILE A 79 15.36 -11.61 -7.82
C ILE A 79 15.49 -12.16 -9.24
N HIS A 80 16.24 -13.27 -9.35
CA HIS A 80 16.38 -14.10 -10.55
C HIS A 80 15.49 -15.33 -10.45
#